data_AF-A0A529HDU5-F1
#
_entry.id   AF-A0A529HDU5-F1
#
_cell.length_a   1.000
_cell.length_b   1.000
_cell.length_c   1.000
_cell.angle_alpha   90.00
_cell.angle_beta   90.00
_cell.angle_gamma   90.00
#
_symmetry.space_group_name_H-M   'P 1'
#
loop_
_entity.id
_entity.type
_entity.pdbx_description
1 polymer ?
#
loop_
_entity_poly.entity_id
_entity_poly.type
_entity_poly.pdbx_seq_one_letter_code
_entity_poly.pdbx_strand_id
1 'polypeptide(L)'
;MVELTLSKNSKVQQGKTWPKPEGATNLREYRIYRWSPDDDENPRMDTYFVDMDDCGPMVLDALLYIKNKIDPTLTLRRSCREGICGSCAMNIDGSNTLACTKGCDDISGAVKVYPLPHMPV
;
A
#
# COMPACT_ATOMS: atom_id res chain seq x y z
N MET A 1 -34.08 -2.26 5.78
CA MET A 1 -32.75 -1.75 5.39
C MET A 1 -31.79 -2.20 6.48
N VAL A 2 -30.85 -3.10 6.19
CA VAL A 2 -29.87 -3.56 7.19
C VAL A 2 -28.73 -2.58 7.19
N GLU A 3 -28.47 -1.94 8.33
CA GLU A 3 -27.35 -1.04 8.51
C GLU A 3 -26.11 -1.86 8.90
N LEU A 4 -25.26 -2.14 7.91
CA LEU A 4 -23.99 -2.83 8.13
C LEU A 4 -23.00 -1.84 8.78
N THR A 5 -23.05 -1.74 10.10
CA THR A 5 -22.07 -0.96 10.87
C THR A 5 -20.83 -1.81 11.14
N LEU A 6 -19.67 -1.36 10.65
CA LEU A 6 -18.40 -1.96 11.02
C LEU A 6 -18.17 -1.79 12.53
N SER A 7 -17.55 -2.80 13.16
CA SER A 7 -17.16 -2.73 14.57
C SER A 7 -16.28 -1.49 14.82
N LYS A 8 -16.26 -0.99 16.06
CA LYS A 8 -15.54 0.26 16.41
C LYS A 8 -14.05 0.22 16.02
N ASN A 9 -13.42 -0.96 16.01
CA ASN A 9 -11.99 -1.16 15.73
C ASN A 9 -11.74 -1.67 14.29
N SER A 10 -12.75 -1.59 13.41
CA SER A 10 -12.65 -2.01 12.01
C SER A 10 -12.99 -0.88 11.03
N LYS A 11 -13.07 0.36 11.50
CA LYS A 11 -13.40 1.52 10.66
C LYS A 11 -12.10 2.15 10.17
N VAL A 12 -11.85 2.05 8.86
CA VAL A 12 -10.66 2.65 8.25
C VAL A 12 -10.76 4.18 8.32
N GLN A 13 -9.76 4.81 8.93
CA GLN A 13 -9.68 6.26 9.10
C GLN A 13 -8.70 6.90 8.09
N GLN A 14 -8.73 8.23 7.96
CA GLN A 14 -7.69 8.95 7.24
C GLN A 14 -6.40 8.93 8.06
N GLY A 15 -5.31 8.48 7.45
CA GLY A 15 -4.02 8.35 8.10
C GLY A 15 -3.08 9.53 7.82
N LYS A 16 -1.79 9.28 8.04
CA LYS A 16 -0.71 10.26 7.84
C LYS A 16 -0.44 10.48 6.36
N THR A 17 -0.28 11.73 5.95
CA THR A 17 0.29 12.08 4.65
C THR A 17 1.77 12.38 4.81
N TRP A 18 2.62 11.64 4.11
CA TRP A 18 4.07 11.83 4.13
C TRP A 18 4.50 12.95 3.17
N PRO A 19 5.61 13.64 3.44
CA PRO A 19 6.13 14.66 2.55
C PRO A 19 6.52 14.07 1.19
N LYS A 20 6.42 14.88 0.14
CA LYS A 20 6.91 14.52 -1.20
C LYS A 20 8.45 14.50 -1.21
N PRO A 21 9.09 13.54 -1.90
CA PRO A 21 10.53 13.57 -2.12
C PRO A 21 10.98 14.90 -2.72
N GLU A 22 12.07 15.48 -2.20
CA GLU A 22 12.62 16.75 -2.69
C GLU A 22 13.17 16.59 -4.12
N GLY A 23 12.84 17.53 -5.01
CA GLY A 23 13.34 17.56 -6.39
C GLY A 23 12.66 16.60 -7.37
N ALA A 24 11.77 15.71 -6.90
CA ALA A 24 11.05 14.78 -7.76
C ALA A 24 9.98 15.50 -8.61
N THR A 25 9.97 15.21 -9.91
CA THR A 25 9.00 15.78 -10.86
C THR A 25 7.95 14.76 -11.29
N ASN A 26 8.33 13.49 -11.39
CA ASN A 26 7.46 12.38 -11.74
C ASN A 26 6.94 11.68 -10.47
N LEU A 27 6.00 12.34 -9.79
CA LEU A 27 5.48 11.84 -8.51
C LEU A 27 4.24 10.99 -8.70
N ARG A 28 4.24 9.83 -8.02
CA ARG A 28 3.08 8.95 -7.90
C ARG A 28 2.58 8.86 -6.48
N GLU A 29 1.29 9.10 -6.29
CA GLU A 29 0.62 8.96 -4.99
C GLU A 29 0.28 7.50 -4.71
N TYR A 30 0.63 7.03 -3.51
CA TYR A 30 0.27 5.71 -2.97
C TYR A 30 -0.56 5.89 -1.69
N ARG A 31 -1.72 5.26 -1.63
CA ARG A 31 -2.57 5.21 -0.42
C ARG A 31 -2.53 3.79 0.13
N ILE A 32 -1.94 3.60 1.29
CA ILE A 32 -1.63 2.28 1.84
C ILE A 32 -2.37 2.09 3.16
N TYR A 33 -3.06 0.96 3.29
CA TYR A 33 -3.66 0.53 4.54
C TYR A 33 -2.58 0.28 5.60
N ARG A 34 -2.78 0.83 6.79
CA ARG A 34 -1.91 0.69 7.95
C ARG A 34 -2.72 0.29 9.16
N TRP A 35 -2.18 -0.65 9.92
CA TRP A 35 -2.65 -1.04 11.23
C TRP A 35 -1.47 -1.64 12.00
N SER A 36 -1.46 -1.50 13.32
CA SER A 36 -0.45 -2.07 14.20
C SER A 36 -1.14 -2.90 15.28
N PRO A 37 -0.68 -4.13 15.58
CA PRO A 37 -1.16 -4.89 16.73
C PRO A 37 -0.63 -4.34 18.07
N ASP A 38 0.37 -3.45 18.02
CA ASP A 38 1.03 -2.90 19.20
C ASP A 38 0.33 -1.63 19.74
N ASP A 39 -0.70 -1.13 19.03
CA ASP A 39 -1.54 -0.02 19.46
C ASP A 39 -3.04 -0.40 19.41
N ASP A 40 -3.87 0.36 20.13
CA ASP A 40 -5.33 0.20 20.13
C ASP A 40 -6.00 1.08 19.04
N GLU A 41 -5.25 1.50 18.01
CA GLU A 41 -5.78 2.37 16.97
C GLU A 41 -6.60 1.60 15.92
N ASN A 42 -7.53 2.32 15.31
CA ASN A 42 -8.21 1.82 14.13
C ASN A 42 -7.24 1.75 12.95
N PRO A 43 -7.50 0.86 11.97
CA PRO A 43 -6.82 0.92 10.71
C PRO A 43 -6.95 2.29 10.04
N ARG A 44 -5.93 2.68 9.29
CA ARG A 44 -5.89 3.97 8.60
C ARG A 44 -5.34 3.85 7.19
N MET A 45 -5.60 4.87 6.37
CA MET A 45 -5.00 5.02 5.04
C MET A 45 -3.93 6.10 5.06
N ASP A 46 -2.66 5.69 5.08
CA ASP A 46 -1.54 6.62 4.97
C ASP A 46 -1.28 6.92 3.49
N THR A 47 -0.85 8.16 3.20
CA THR A 47 -0.54 8.63 1.84
C THR A 47 0.96 8.87 1.71
N TYR A 48 1.55 8.30 0.66
CA TYR A 48 2.96 8.41 0.30
C TYR A 48 3.11 8.93 -1.11
N PHE A 49 4.26 9.52 -1.40
CA PHE A 49 4.62 9.96 -2.74
C PHE A 49 5.94 9.31 -3.14
N VAL A 50 5.94 8.62 -4.27
CA VAL A 50 7.10 7.92 -4.83
C VAL A 50 7.57 8.67 -6.06
N ASP A 51 8.87 8.92 -6.14
CA ASP A 51 9.51 9.39 -7.35
C ASP A 51 9.66 8.22 -8.33
N MET A 52 8.91 8.26 -9.43
CA MET A 52 8.89 7.18 -10.41
C MET A 52 10.15 7.17 -11.28
N ASP A 53 10.93 8.25 -11.32
CA ASP A 53 12.21 8.27 -12.04
C ASP A 53 13.32 7.53 -11.26
N ASP A 54 13.14 7.34 -9.96
CA ASP A 54 14.04 6.62 -9.02
C ASP A 54 13.35 5.37 -8.40
N CYS A 55 12.36 4.82 -9.12
CA CYS A 55 11.62 3.64 -8.70
C CYS A 55 11.50 2.63 -9.85
N GLY A 56 11.51 1.34 -9.49
CA GLY A 56 11.21 0.27 -10.45
C GLY A 56 9.75 0.31 -10.93
N PRO A 57 9.44 -0.41 -12.03
CA PRO A 57 8.16 -0.30 -12.71
C PRO A 57 7.01 -1.02 -12.00
N MET A 58 7.29 -1.91 -11.04
CA MET A 58 6.26 -2.72 -10.38
C MET A 58 5.80 -2.08 -9.08
N VAL A 59 4.56 -2.35 -8.68
CA VAL A 59 4.01 -1.86 -7.40
C VAL A 59 4.85 -2.34 -6.21
N LEU A 60 5.43 -3.55 -6.27
CA LEU A 60 6.36 -4.00 -5.23
C LEU A 60 7.59 -3.10 -5.10
N ASP A 61 8.14 -2.60 -6.21
CA ASP A 61 9.31 -1.72 -6.19
C ASP A 61 8.96 -0.41 -5.47
N ALA A 62 7.78 0.15 -5.73
CA ALA A 62 7.29 1.35 -5.04
C ALA A 62 7.04 1.10 -3.54
N LEU A 63 6.49 -0.05 -3.17
CA LEU A 63 6.31 -0.41 -1.76
C LEU A 63 7.66 -0.55 -1.03
N LEU A 64 8.68 -1.09 -1.71
CA LEU A 64 10.04 -1.17 -1.16
C LEU A 64 10.74 0.20 -1.15
N TYR A 65 10.49 1.06 -2.13
CA TYR A 65 10.94 2.46 -2.11
C TYR A 65 10.41 3.16 -0.86
N ILE A 66 9.10 3.08 -0.61
CA ILE A 66 8.47 3.67 0.57
C ILE A 66 9.11 3.11 1.84
N LYS A 67 9.23 1.79 1.96
CA LYS A 67 9.83 1.16 3.15
C LYS A 67 11.26 1.61 3.38
N ASN A 68 12.08 1.66 2.34
CA ASN A 68 13.51 1.88 2.49
C ASN A 68 13.89 3.36 2.62
N LYS A 69 13.13 4.27 1.99
CA LYS A 69 13.48 5.69 1.88
C LYS A 69 12.56 6.63 2.68
N ILE A 70 11.33 6.25 2.97
CA ILE A 70 10.32 7.13 3.57
C ILE A 70 9.89 6.66 4.96
N ASP A 71 9.43 5.41 5.07
CA ASP A 71 8.83 4.86 6.28
C ASP A 71 9.25 3.40 6.51
N PRO A 72 10.31 3.15 7.31
CA PRO A 72 10.79 1.80 7.58
C PRO A 72 9.79 0.92 8.34
N THR A 73 8.73 1.50 8.92
CA THR A 73 7.68 0.78 9.64
C THR A 73 6.65 0.12 8.71
N LEU A 74 6.64 0.47 7.41
CA LEU A 74 5.79 -0.21 6.43
C LEU A 74 6.18 -1.69 6.33
N THR A 75 5.21 -2.58 6.56
CA THR A 75 5.44 -4.03 6.61
C THR A 75 4.61 -4.75 5.55
N LEU A 76 5.26 -5.64 4.82
CA LEU A 76 4.67 -6.46 3.77
C LEU A 76 5.44 -7.77 3.59
N ARG A 77 4.77 -8.80 3.06
CA ARG A 77 5.41 -10.07 2.70
C ARG A 77 5.92 -10.01 1.25
N ARG A 78 7.14 -10.51 1.02
CA ARG A 78 7.78 -10.59 -0.31
C ARG A 78 8.94 -11.59 -0.31
N SER A 79 9.21 -12.23 -1.45
CA SER A 79 10.37 -13.11 -1.62
C SER A 79 10.91 -13.12 -3.07
N CYS A 80 10.25 -13.84 -4.00
CA CYS A 80 10.80 -14.18 -5.33
C CYS A 80 10.90 -13.03 -6.34
N ARG A 81 10.03 -12.01 -6.24
CA ARG A 81 9.99 -10.82 -7.13
C ARG A 81 9.60 -11.10 -8.59
N GLU A 82 9.17 -12.32 -8.92
CA GLU A 82 8.87 -12.75 -10.29
C GLU A 82 7.54 -13.53 -10.40
N GLY A 83 6.68 -13.41 -9.39
CA GLY A 83 5.32 -13.96 -9.41
C GLY A 83 5.21 -15.45 -9.04
N ILE A 84 6.31 -16.16 -8.76
CA ILE A 84 6.25 -17.62 -8.54
C ILE A 84 5.83 -18.03 -7.12
N CYS A 85 6.22 -17.28 -6.08
CA CYS A 85 6.02 -17.71 -4.69
C CYS A 85 4.68 -17.26 -4.05
N GLY A 86 3.94 -16.35 -4.68
CA GLY A 86 2.68 -15.82 -4.17
C GLY A 86 2.75 -14.94 -2.90
N SER A 87 3.93 -14.72 -2.30
CA SER A 87 4.04 -14.07 -0.99
C SER A 87 3.56 -12.61 -0.95
N CYS A 88 3.60 -11.90 -2.08
CA CYS A 88 3.19 -10.48 -2.17
C CYS A 88 1.76 -10.30 -2.71
N ALA A 89 0.89 -11.29 -2.47
CA ALA A 89 -0.53 -11.18 -2.77
C ALA A 89 -1.18 -10.09 -1.88
N MET A 90 -1.85 -9.15 -2.52
CA MET A 90 -2.55 -8.04 -1.86
C MET A 90 -3.63 -7.47 -2.79
N ASN A 91 -4.49 -6.58 -2.29
CA ASN A 91 -5.45 -5.88 -3.13
C ASN A 91 -4.84 -4.55 -3.60
N ILE A 92 -4.72 -4.37 -4.92
CA ILE A 92 -4.15 -3.19 -5.55
C ILE A 92 -5.22 -2.60 -6.47
N ASP A 93 -5.62 -1.37 -6.18
CA ASP A 93 -6.68 -0.62 -6.86
C ASP A 93 -7.98 -1.44 -7.05
N GLY A 94 -8.40 -2.13 -5.99
CA GLY A 94 -9.63 -2.93 -5.98
C GLY A 94 -9.47 -4.36 -6.49
N SER A 95 -8.33 -4.73 -7.08
CA SER A 95 -8.10 -6.08 -7.62
C SER A 95 -7.05 -6.85 -6.82
N ASN A 96 -7.34 -8.12 -6.50
CA ASN A 96 -6.34 -9.00 -5.88
C ASN A 96 -5.30 -9.41 -6.92
N THR A 97 -4.03 -9.14 -6.66
CA THR A 97 -2.93 -9.45 -7.58
C THR A 97 -1.61 -9.61 -6.80
N LEU A 98 -0.52 -9.92 -7.51
CA LEU A 98 0.82 -9.96 -6.96
C LEU A 98 1.50 -8.62 -7.20
N ALA A 99 1.95 -7.95 -6.13
CA ALA A 99 2.60 -6.64 -6.25
C ALA A 99 3.84 -6.66 -7.15
N CYS A 100 4.56 -7.79 -7.21
CA CYS A 100 5.76 -7.93 -8.03
C CYS A 100 5.52 -8.06 -9.53
N THR A 101 4.28 -8.26 -9.97
CA THR A 101 3.93 -8.39 -11.39
C THR A 101 2.85 -7.42 -11.82
N LYS A 102 2.40 -6.52 -10.93
CA LYS A 102 1.45 -5.46 -11.25
C LYS A 102 2.25 -4.20 -11.57
N GLY A 103 2.15 -3.71 -12.81
CA GLY A 103 2.81 -2.49 -13.24
C GLY A 103 2.17 -1.26 -12.61
N CYS A 104 2.99 -0.27 -12.26
CA CYS A 104 2.52 1.03 -11.77
C CYS A 104 1.70 1.78 -12.85
N ASP A 105 2.08 1.62 -14.12
CA ASP A 105 1.45 2.25 -15.27
C ASP A 105 0.11 1.61 -15.65
N ASP A 106 -0.18 0.41 -15.15
CA ASP A 106 -1.49 -0.25 -15.33
C ASP A 106 -2.60 0.37 -14.48
N ILE A 107 -2.27 1.36 -13.66
CA ILE A 107 -3.17 2.02 -12.72
C ILE A 107 -3.25 3.48 -13.11
N SER A 108 -4.44 4.08 -13.08
CA SER A 108 -4.63 5.51 -13.26
C SER A 108 -4.72 6.24 -11.91
N GLY A 109 -3.99 7.34 -11.74
CA GLY A 109 -4.07 8.16 -10.53
C GLY A 109 -3.45 7.52 -9.28
N ALA A 110 -4.00 7.77 -8.09
CA ALA A 110 -3.41 7.25 -6.85
C ALA A 110 -3.50 5.72 -6.75
N VAL A 111 -2.38 5.05 -6.46
CA VAL A 111 -2.33 3.59 -6.26
C VAL A 111 -2.81 3.26 -4.85
N LYS A 112 -3.96 2.60 -4.74
CA LYS A 112 -4.51 2.18 -3.45
C LYS A 112 -4.09 0.74 -3.15
N VAL A 113 -3.53 0.50 -1.96
CA VAL A 113 -3.04 -0.82 -1.55
C VAL A 113 -3.69 -1.22 -0.23
N TYR A 114 -4.31 -2.39 -0.22
CA TYR A 114 -4.94 -3.01 0.95
C TYR A 114 -4.42 -4.45 1.12
N PRO A 115 -4.55 -5.02 2.33
CA PRO A 115 -4.40 -6.46 2.53
C PRO A 115 -5.39 -7.26 1.66
N LEU A 116 -5.23 -8.58 1.64
CA LEU A 116 -6.23 -9.44 1.02
C LEU A 116 -7.60 -9.24 1.71
N PRO A 117 -8.70 -9.08 0.95
CA PRO A 117 -10.00 -8.77 1.53
C PRO A 117 -10.47 -9.84 2.51
N HIS A 118 -11.13 -9.40 3.59
CA HIS A 118 -11.79 -10.26 4.58
C HIS A 118 -10.85 -11.27 5.28
N MET A 119 -9.55 -10.94 5.37
CA MET A 119 -8.58 -11.68 6.18
C MET A 119 -8.30 -10.95 7.49
N PRO A 120 -7.98 -11.67 8.58
CA PRO A 120 -7.37 -11.07 9.76
C PRO A 120 -6.06 -10.38 9.37
N VAL A 121 -5.87 -9.16 9.84
CA VAL A 121 -4.65 -8.38 9.66
C VAL A 121 -3.95 -8.28 11.00
#